data_AF-A0A197KJI0-F1
#
_entry.id   AF-A0A197KJI0-F1
#
_cell.length_a   1.000
_cell.length_b   1.000
_cell.length_c   1.000
_cell.angle_alpha   90.00
_cell.angle_beta   90.00
_cell.angle_gamma   90.00
#
_symmetry.space_group_name_H-M   'P 1'
#
loop_
_entity.id
_entity.type
_entity.pdbx_description
1 polymer ?
#
loop_
_entity_poly.entity_id
_entity_poly.type
_entity_poly.pdbx_seq_one_letter_code
_entity_poly.pdbx_strand_id
1 'polypeptide(L)' 'MPKVTTTKKSAPVEPAKKKMSAYNTFMKEELPKYKSKNPGVDHKEAFKHVAGLWKNSPANPKRGQ' A
#
# COMPACT_ATOMS: atom_id res chain seq x y z
N MET A 1 -8.23 13.56 23.20
CA MET A 1 -8.52 12.63 22.08
C MET A 1 -7.28 11.79 21.78
N PRO A 2 -7.19 10.51 22.16
CA PRO A 2 -6.16 9.65 21.61
C PRO A 2 -6.76 8.73 20.53
N LYS A 3 -6.36 8.93 19.27
CA LYS A 3 -6.61 7.96 18.20
C LYS A 3 -5.73 6.74 18.48
N VAL A 4 -6.38 5.66 18.91
CA VAL A 4 -5.83 4.34 19.16
C VAL A 4 -4.92 3.85 18.02
N THR A 5 -3.65 3.75 18.36
CA THR A 5 -2.65 2.89 17.73
C THR A 5 -3.05 1.42 17.97
N THR A 6 -3.33 0.66 16.91
CA THR A 6 -3.47 -0.79 17.04
C THR A 6 -2.11 -1.45 16.89
N THR A 7 -1.59 -1.88 18.04
CA THR A 7 -0.43 -2.75 18.22
C THR A 7 -0.78 -4.17 17.77
N LYS A 8 0.07 -4.83 16.98
CA LYS A 8 0.20 -6.29 17.01
C LYS A 8 1.67 -6.69 16.89
N LYS A 9 2.25 -7.00 18.05
CA LYS A 9 3.58 -7.57 18.25
C LYS A 9 3.49 -9.08 18.04
N SER A 10 4.30 -9.65 17.13
CA SER A 10 4.59 -11.09 17.09
C SER A 10 5.94 -11.34 16.39
N ALA A 11 6.91 -11.81 17.19
CA ALA A 11 8.18 -12.48 16.87
C ALA A 11 9.32 -11.71 16.13
N PRO A 12 10.56 -11.73 16.67
CA PRO A 12 11.76 -11.36 15.92
C PRO A 12 12.15 -12.54 15.03
N VAL A 13 11.52 -12.66 13.87
CA VAL A 13 12.03 -13.52 12.80
C VAL A 13 13.04 -12.66 12.05
N GLU A 14 14.28 -13.14 11.91
CA GLU A 14 15.36 -12.50 11.16
C GLU A 14 14.81 -11.79 9.90
N PRO A 15 15.28 -10.58 9.56
CA PRO A 15 14.84 -9.89 8.36
C PRO A 15 15.43 -10.61 7.14
N ALA A 16 14.91 -11.80 6.84
CA ALA A 16 14.81 -12.27 5.47
C ALA A 16 14.21 -11.08 4.75
N LYS A 17 15.02 -10.41 3.92
CA LYS A 17 14.63 -9.27 3.11
C LYS A 17 13.46 -9.74 2.28
N LYS A 18 12.24 -9.65 2.84
CA LYS A 18 11.01 -10.13 2.22
C LYS A 18 10.92 -9.28 0.98
N LYS A 19 11.28 -9.88 -0.17
CA LYS A 19 11.17 -9.26 -1.48
C LYS A 19 9.81 -8.61 -1.48
N MET A 20 9.80 -7.29 -1.53
CA MET A 20 8.55 -6.55 -1.43
C MET A 20 7.65 -7.10 -2.53
N SER A 21 6.48 -7.61 -2.15
CA SER A 21 5.50 -8.08 -3.13
C SER A 21 5.24 -6.94 -4.12
N ALA A 22 5.00 -7.26 -5.39
CA ALA A 22 4.79 -6.27 -6.45
C ALA A 22 3.71 -5.24 -6.06
N TYR A 23 2.70 -5.67 -5.29
CA TYR A 23 1.70 -4.79 -4.70
C TYR A 23 2.27 -3.72 -3.77
N ASN A 24 3.17 -4.10 -2.87
CA ASN A 24 3.75 -3.18 -1.89
C ASN A 24 4.72 -2.19 -2.55
N THR A 25 5.43 -2.62 -3.59
CA THR A 25 6.27 -1.73 -4.42
C THR A 25 5.39 -0.71 -5.15
N PHE A 26 4.35 -1.17 -5.85
CA PHE A 26 3.41 -0.31 -6.55
C PHE A 26 2.73 0.69 -5.62
N MET A 27 2.28 0.24 -4.44
CA MET A 27 1.67 1.11 -3.43
C MET A 27 2.61 2.22 -2.96
N LYS A 28 3.88 1.90 -2.73
CA LYS A 28 4.87 2.89 -2.29
C LYS A 28 5.19 3.93 -3.35
N GLU A 29 5.08 3.58 -4.64
CA GLU A 29 5.36 4.50 -5.74
C GLU A 29 4.15 5.34 -6.14
N GLU A 30 2.96 4.74 -6.19
CA GLU A 30 1.75 5.40 -6.69
C GLU A 30 1.01 6.22 -5.63
N LEU A 31 1.06 5.81 -4.36
CA LEU A 31 0.44 6.57 -3.27
C LEU A 31 0.99 8.00 -3.10
N PRO A 32 2.32 8.24 -3.06
CA PRO A 32 2.85 9.59 -2.99
C PRO A 32 2.53 10.37 -4.26
N LYS A 33 2.60 9.78 -5.46
CA LYS A 33 2.16 10.45 -6.72
C LYS A 33 0.71 10.92 -6.64
N TYR A 34 -0.19 10.10 -6.12
CA TYR A 34 -1.59 10.45 -5.97
C TYR A 34 -1.80 11.58 -4.96
N LYS A 35 -1.09 11.55 -3.83
CA LYS A 35 -1.13 12.62 -2.82
C LYS A 35 -0.50 13.93 -3.31
N SER A 36 0.56 13.87 -4.12
CA SER A 36 1.14 15.04 -4.76
C SER A 36 0.21 15.67 -5.79
N LYS A 37 -0.58 14.85 -6.50
CA LYS A 37 -1.62 15.33 -7.43
C LYS A 37 -2.85 15.88 -6.73
N ASN A 38 -3.21 15.31 -5.57
CA ASN A 38 -4.37 15.70 -4.77
C ASN A 38 -3.92 16.12 -3.36
N PRO A 39 -3.32 17.31 -3.22
CA PRO A 39 -2.90 17.79 -1.91
C PRO A 39 -4.15 17.99 -1.03
N GLY A 40 -4.28 17.18 0.02
CA GLY A 40 -5.43 17.21 0.93
C GLY A 40 -6.34 15.98 0.88
N VAL A 41 -6.10 15.03 -0.04
CA VAL A 41 -6.83 13.76 -0.03
C VAL A 41 -6.46 12.93 1.21
N ASP A 42 -7.47 12.33 1.84
CA ASP A 42 -7.25 11.45 2.98
C ASP A 42 -6.41 10.23 2.56
N HIS A 43 -5.55 9.76 3.47
CA HIS A 43 -4.69 8.62 3.19
C HIS A 43 -5.50 7.38 2.78
N LYS A 44 -6.68 7.17 3.36
CA LYS A 44 -7.57 6.04 3.08
C LYS A 44 -8.18 6.14 1.68
N GLU A 45 -8.53 7.34 1.23
CA GLU A 45 -9.04 7.57 -0.13
C GLU A 45 -7.95 7.38 -1.17
N ALA A 46 -6.77 7.97 -0.95
CA ALA A 46 -5.60 7.75 -1.79
C ALA A 46 -5.26 6.26 -1.89
N PHE A 47 -5.28 5.55 -0.76
CA PHE A 47 -4.98 4.14 -0.72
C PHE A 47 -6.03 3.30 -1.46
N LYS A 48 -7.33 3.58 -1.28
CA LYS A 48 -8.41 2.91 -2.03
C LYS A 48 -8.29 3.13 -3.53
N HIS A 49 -8.00 4.36 -3.95
CA HIS A 49 -7.84 4.68 -5.36
C HIS A 49 -6.66 3.93 -5.98
N VAL A 50 -5.49 4.00 -5.34
CA VAL A 50 -4.29 3.27 -5.77
C VAL A 50 -4.47 1.76 -5.70
N ALA A 51 -5.24 1.24 -4.74
CA ALA A 51 -5.59 -0.19 -4.66
C ALA A 51 -6.49 -0.62 -5.81
N GLY A 52 -7.43 0.24 -6.22
CA GLY A 52 -8.23 0.03 -7.43
C GLY A 52 -7.36 0.02 -8.69
N LEU A 53 -6.43 0.98 -8.81
CA LEU A 53 -5.45 1.01 -9.92
C LEU A 53 -4.57 -0.24 -9.94
N TRP A 54 -4.15 -0.74 -8.78
CA TRP A 54 -3.39 -1.99 -8.68
C TRP A 54 -4.16 -3.20 -9.21
N LYS A 55 -5.46 -3.33 -8.89
CA LYS A 55 -6.30 -4.42 -9.41
C LYS A 55 -6.26 -4.48 -10.94
N ASN A 56 -6.17 -3.31 -11.59
CA ASN A 56 -6.10 -3.16 -13.04
C ASN A 56 -4.65 -3.11 -13.59
N SER A 57 -3.64 -3.10 -12.72
CA SER A 57 -2.24 -2.93 -13.12
C SER A 57 -1.69 -4.20 -13.79
N PRO A 58 -0.94 -4.09 -14.89
CA PRO A 58 -0.31 -5.23 -15.55
C PRO A 58 0.74 -5.94 -14.68
N ALA A 59 1.24 -5.28 -13.63
CA ALA A 59 2.18 -5.86 -12.67
C ALA A 59 1.52 -6.75 -11.61
N ASN A 60 0.19 -6.84 -11.59
CA ASN A 60 -0.54 -7.74 -10.71
C ASN A 60 -0.59 -9.15 -11.34
N PRO A 61 0.09 -10.16 -10.76
CA PRO A 61 0.08 -11.54 -11.29
C PRO A 61 -1.30 -12.22 -11.21
N LYS A 62 -2.29 -11.59 -10.57
CA LYS A 62 -3.71 -12.01 -10.54
C LYS A 62 -4.58 -11.32 -11.58
N ARG A 63 -4.02 -10.60 -12.55
CA ARG A 63 -4.79 -10.00 -13.65
C ARG A 63 -5.27 -11.13 -14.59
N GLY A 64 -6.39 -11.76 -14.22
CA GLY A 64 -7.01 -12.86 -14.98
C GLY A 64 -7.21 -14.19 -14.23
N GLN A 65 -7.26 -14.22 -12.89
CA GLN A 65 -7.78 -15.37 -12.13
C GLN A 65 -9.11 -15.02 -11.46
#